data_AF-A0A0V0GYX0-F1
#
_entry.id   AF-A0A0V0GYX0-F1
#
_cell.length_a   1.000
_cell.length_b   1.000
_cell.length_c   1.000
_cell.angle_alpha   90.00
_cell.angle_beta   90.00
_cell.angle_gamma   90.00
#
_symmetry.space_group_name_H-M   'P 1'
#
loop_
_entity.id
_entity.type
_entity.pdbx_description
1 polymer ?
#
loop_
_entity_poly.entity_id
_entity_poly.type
_entity_poly.pdbx_seq_one_letter_code
_entity_poly.pdbx_strand_id
1 'polypeptide(L)'
;MDDWRACKDWVSPNGKPNLHFFSTHFGKSEVQVADCGTREFTDQNRIEMTVSEFVDHWLRDCAAGGGSLLYLKDWHFVKEYPEYIAYRTPMDFSDDWLNFYLDKFRMHNDPDTYSERNEI
;
A
#
# COMPACT_ATOMS: atom_id res chain seq x y z
N MET A 1 7.54 4.79 -20.25
CA MET A 1 7.22 3.74 -19.26
C MET A 1 8.50 3.20 -18.65
N ASP A 2 9.55 2.90 -19.42
CA ASP A 2 10.86 2.48 -18.91
C ASP A 2 11.62 3.53 -18.07
N ASP A 3 11.10 4.76 -18.02
CA ASP A 3 11.65 5.88 -17.28
C ASP A 3 11.08 6.05 -15.88
N TRP A 4 10.04 5.29 -15.51
CA TRP A 4 9.42 5.37 -14.19
C TRP A 4 10.39 4.95 -13.09
N ARG A 5 10.41 5.73 -12.01
CA ARG A 5 11.27 5.48 -10.86
C ARG A 5 10.95 4.14 -10.20
N ALA A 6 9.66 3.79 -10.13
CA ALA A 6 9.19 2.50 -9.65
C ALA A 6 9.82 1.31 -10.41
N CYS A 7 9.95 1.41 -11.74
CA CYS A 7 10.55 0.34 -12.54
C CYS A 7 12.04 0.12 -12.26
N LYS A 8 12.72 1.08 -11.63
CA LYS A 8 14.15 1.03 -11.30
C LYS A 8 14.38 0.70 -9.83
N ASP A 9 13.66 1.39 -8.94
CA ASP A 9 13.87 1.30 -7.51
C ASP A 9 13.13 0.10 -6.89
N TRP A 10 11.92 -0.22 -7.38
CA TRP A 10 11.04 -1.23 -6.77
C TRP A 10 11.27 -2.64 -7.30
N VAL A 11 12.12 -2.80 -8.31
CA VAL A 11 12.42 -4.08 -8.95
C VAL A 11 13.89 -4.42 -8.73
N SER A 12 14.17 -5.60 -8.19
CA SER A 12 15.54 -6.09 -8.02
C SER A 12 16.12 -6.60 -9.35
N PRO A 13 17.46 -6.80 -9.45
CA PRO A 13 18.09 -7.26 -10.70
C PRO A 13 17.57 -8.60 -11.26
N ASN A 14 16.93 -9.41 -10.42
CA ASN A 14 16.29 -10.68 -10.81
C ASN A 14 14.79 -10.55 -11.15
N GLY A 15 14.27 -9.34 -11.29
CA GLY A 15 12.87 -9.07 -11.64
C GLY A 15 11.87 -9.26 -10.50
N LYS A 16 12.33 -9.43 -9.25
CA LYS A 16 11.47 -9.55 -8.06
C LYS A 16 11.21 -8.18 -7.42
N PRO A 17 10.23 -8.06 -6.51
CA PRO A 17 10.08 -6.86 -5.70
C PRO A 17 11.33 -6.56 -4.87
N ASN A 18 11.80 -5.32 -4.90
CA ASN A 18 12.94 -4.85 -4.13
C ASN A 18 12.53 -4.49 -2.68
N LEU A 19 12.22 -5.51 -1.88
CA LEU A 19 11.71 -5.32 -0.51
C LEU A 19 12.65 -4.52 0.40
N HIS A 20 13.97 -4.65 0.21
CA HIS A 20 14.96 -3.90 0.96
C HIS A 20 14.86 -2.38 0.71
N PHE A 21 14.58 -1.99 -0.53
CA PHE A 21 14.35 -0.58 -0.87
C PHE A 21 13.14 -0.03 -0.12
N PHE A 22 12.03 -0.77 -0.09
CA PHE A 22 10.82 -0.37 0.63
C PHE A 22 11.06 -0.21 2.13
N SER A 23 11.67 -1.21 2.78
CA SER A 23 11.98 -1.12 4.22
C SER A 23 12.93 0.03 4.53
N THR A 24 13.90 0.31 3.66
CA THR A 24 14.88 1.39 3.90
C THR A 24 14.28 2.80 3.74
N HIS A 25 13.43 3.01 2.72
CA HIS A 25 12.96 4.35 2.36
C HIS A 25 11.57 4.68 2.91
N PHE A 26 10.72 3.66 3.09
CA PHE A 26 9.32 3.79 3.48
C PHE A 26 8.97 2.93 4.69
N GLY A 27 9.97 2.37 5.37
CA GLY A 27 9.77 1.41 6.46
C GLY A 27 8.95 1.91 7.64
N LYS A 28 8.84 3.23 7.82
CA LYS A 28 8.06 3.86 8.91
C LYS A 28 6.59 4.08 8.56
N SER A 29 6.18 3.92 7.31
CA SER A 29 4.78 4.06 6.93
C SER A 29 3.92 3.02 7.62
N GLU A 30 2.86 3.47 8.27
CA GLU A 30 1.82 2.60 8.81
C GLU A 30 0.87 2.19 7.69
N VAL A 31 0.69 0.88 7.52
CA VAL A 31 -0.07 0.28 6.44
C VAL A 31 -1.08 -0.72 6.98
N GLN A 32 -2.22 -0.82 6.30
CA GLN A 32 -3.19 -1.87 6.56
C GLN A 32 -2.86 -3.13 5.79
N VAL A 33 -2.79 -4.25 6.51
CA VAL A 33 -2.43 -5.56 5.98
C VAL A 33 -3.55 -6.52 6.30
N ALA A 34 -4.03 -7.23 5.28
CA ALA A 34 -5.00 -8.29 5.45
C ALA A 34 -4.30 -9.59 5.86
N ASP A 35 -4.71 -10.18 6.98
CA ASP A 35 -4.35 -11.56 7.32
C ASP A 35 -5.28 -12.50 6.55
N CYS A 36 -4.76 -13.09 5.47
CA CYS A 36 -5.50 -14.02 4.63
C CYS A 36 -5.47 -15.45 5.17
N GLY A 37 -4.69 -15.73 6.22
CA GLY A 37 -4.62 -17.02 6.88
C GLY A 37 -5.78 -17.25 7.84
N THR A 38 -6.37 -16.16 8.36
CA THR A 38 -7.51 -16.19 9.27
C THR A 38 -8.75 -15.63 8.57
N ARG A 39 -9.82 -16.43 8.50
CA ARG A 39 -11.08 -15.97 7.92
C ARG A 39 -11.98 -15.42 9.02
N GLU A 40 -12.28 -14.13 8.96
CA GLU A 40 -13.25 -13.47 9.84
C GLU A 40 -14.49 -13.08 9.02
N PHE A 41 -15.53 -13.92 9.05
CA PHE A 41 -16.77 -13.77 8.27
C PHE A 41 -16.56 -13.77 6.73
N THR A 42 -17.11 -12.77 6.02
CA THR A 42 -16.98 -12.56 4.57
C THR A 42 -15.74 -11.74 4.20
N ASP A 43 -14.98 -11.27 5.18
CA ASP A 43 -13.77 -10.46 4.98
C ASP A 43 -12.54 -11.14 5.62
N GLN A 44 -11.38 -10.53 5.42
CA GLN A 44 -10.12 -10.89 6.07
C GLN A 44 -9.86 -9.91 7.22
N ASN A 45 -9.28 -10.40 8.32
CA ASN A 45 -8.88 -9.53 9.41
C ASN A 45 -7.84 -8.51 8.91
N ARG A 46 -8.02 -7.23 9.26
CA ARG A 46 -7.10 -6.16 8.89
C ARG A 46 -6.31 -5.75 10.12
N ILE A 47 -5.00 -5.88 10.01
CA ILE A 47 -4.05 -5.45 11.04
C ILE A 47 -3.26 -4.26 10.51
N GLU A 48 -2.94 -3.35 11.41
CA GLU A 48 -2.05 -2.23 11.12
C GLU A 48 -0.63 -2.63 11.53
N MET A 49 0.33 -2.35 10.66
CA MET A 49 1.75 -2.52 10.95
C MET A 49 2.58 -1.57 10.10
N THR A 50 3.86 -1.43 10.42
CA THR A 50 4.79 -0.68 9.59
C THR A 50 5.19 -1.47 8.34
N VAL A 51 5.60 -0.77 7.28
CA VAL A 51 6.17 -1.41 6.07
C VAL A 51 7.40 -2.24 6.41
N SER A 52 8.24 -1.82 7.36
CA SER A 52 9.38 -2.62 7.81
C SER A 52 8.96 -3.94 8.44
N GLU A 53 7.96 -3.92 9.34
CA GLU A 53 7.43 -5.15 9.93
C GLU A 53 6.86 -6.07 8.87
N PHE A 54 6.08 -5.54 7.91
CA PHE A 54 5.54 -6.30 6.81
C PHE A 54 6.64 -6.97 5.96
N VAL A 55 7.69 -6.23 5.62
CA VAL A 55 8.84 -6.76 4.86
C VAL A 55 9.55 -7.86 5.64
N ASP A 56 9.78 -7.68 6.95
CA ASP A 56 10.39 -8.69 7.80
C ASP A 56 9.54 -9.96 7.89
N HIS A 57 8.21 -9.81 7.96
CA HIS A 57 7.29 -10.95 7.86
C HIS A 57 7.41 -11.66 6.51
N TRP A 58 7.36 -10.93 5.39
CA TRP A 58 7.47 -11.51 4.05
C TRP A 58 8.76 -12.32 3.87
N LEU A 59 9.89 -11.78 4.33
CA LEU A 59 11.19 -12.44 4.20
C LEU A 59 11.29 -13.71 5.06
N ARG A 60 10.74 -13.69 6.28
CA ARG A 60 10.68 -14.86 7.15
C ARG A 60 9.79 -15.96 6.58
N ASP A 61 8.62 -15.60 6.05
CA ASP A 61 7.66 -16.56 5.49
C ASP A 61 8.20 -17.26 4.23
N CYS A 62 8.90 -16.51 3.36
CA CYS A 62 9.60 -17.07 2.21
C CYS A 62 10.67 -18.10 2.61
N ALA A 63 11.34 -17.90 3.76
CA ALA A 63 12.36 -18.81 4.26
C ALA A 63 11.76 -20.03 5.00
N ALA A 64 10.62 -19.86 5.67
CA ALA A 64 9.98 -20.88 6.50
C ALA A 64 9.01 -21.82 5.75
N GLY A 65 8.72 -21.54 4.48
CA GLY A 65 7.88 -22.41 3.64
C GLY A 65 6.37 -22.21 3.79
N GLY A 66 5.94 -21.02 4.23
CA GLY A 66 4.54 -20.59 4.22
C GLY A 66 3.80 -20.87 5.54
N GLY A 67 3.54 -19.81 6.30
CA GLY A 67 2.77 -19.88 7.55
C GLY A 67 1.81 -18.70 7.76
N SER A 68 2.10 -17.54 7.19
CA SER A 68 1.29 -16.32 7.34
C SER A 68 1.06 -15.68 5.96
N LEU A 69 -0.20 -15.71 5.51
CA LEU A 69 -0.61 -15.11 4.24
C LEU A 69 -0.99 -13.64 4.46
N LEU A 70 0.00 -12.81 4.77
CA LEU A 70 -0.21 -11.37 4.89
C LEU A 70 -0.25 -10.69 3.52
N TYR A 71 -1.25 -9.84 3.31
CA TYR A 71 -1.42 -9.09 2.07
C TYR A 71 -1.59 -7.60 2.33
N LEU A 72 -0.56 -6.82 1.97
CA LEU A 72 -0.60 -5.36 1.99
C LEU A 72 -1.36 -4.87 0.75
N LYS A 73 -2.51 -4.26 0.97
CA LYS A 73 -3.39 -3.70 -0.06
C LYS A 73 -3.78 -2.27 0.32
N ASP A 74 -4.26 -1.51 -0.67
CA ASP A 74 -4.89 -0.20 -0.47
C ASP A 74 -3.94 0.87 0.13
N TRP A 75 -2.62 0.67 -0.02
CA TRP A 75 -1.63 1.68 0.35
C TRP A 75 -1.65 2.84 -0.65
N HIS A 76 -2.04 4.02 -0.18
CA HIS A 76 -2.09 5.25 -0.95
C HIS A 76 -0.70 5.88 -1.10
N PHE A 77 0.26 5.12 -1.62
CA PHE A 77 1.68 5.47 -1.65
C PHE A 77 1.96 6.87 -2.24
N VAL A 78 1.35 7.21 -3.38
CA VAL A 78 1.58 8.50 -4.07
C VAL A 78 1.05 9.69 -3.25
N LYS A 79 0.06 9.47 -2.39
CA LYS A 79 -0.48 10.51 -1.50
C LYS A 79 0.44 10.73 -0.30
N GLU A 80 1.05 9.67 0.21
CA GLU A 80 1.97 9.73 1.35
C GLU A 80 3.36 10.26 0.94
N TYR A 81 3.82 9.90 -0.27
CA TYR A 81 5.12 10.29 -0.83
C TYR A 81 4.98 10.97 -2.21
N PRO A 82 4.29 12.12 -2.31
CA PRO A 82 4.05 12.78 -3.59
C PRO A 82 5.36 13.21 -4.29
N GLU A 83 6.40 13.54 -3.53
CA GLU A 83 7.70 13.98 -4.04
C GLU A 83 8.55 12.83 -4.60
N TYR A 84 8.22 11.58 -4.27
CA TYR A 84 8.95 10.43 -4.78
C TYR A 84 8.75 10.26 -6.30
N ILE A 85 7.55 10.62 -6.79
CA ILE A 85 7.12 10.52 -8.20
C ILE A 85 7.44 9.11 -8.76
N ALA A 86 6.77 8.11 -8.20
CA ALA A 86 6.99 6.70 -8.55
C ALA A 86 6.76 6.43 -10.04
N TYR A 87 5.70 7.03 -10.58
CA TYR A 87 5.29 6.95 -11.96
C TYR A 87 4.60 8.25 -12.36
N ARG A 88 4.36 8.42 -13.67
CA ARG A 88 3.51 9.49 -14.21
C ARG A 88 2.24 8.87 -14.74
N THR A 89 1.09 9.45 -14.41
CA THR A 89 -0.19 9.03 -14.96
C THR A 89 -0.13 9.12 -16.49
N PRO A 90 -0.38 8.03 -17.23
CA PRO A 90 -0.41 8.07 -18.68
C PRO A 90 -1.48 9.05 -19.18
N MET A 91 -1.26 9.63 -20.37
CA MET A 91 -2.12 10.69 -20.91
C MET A 91 -3.59 10.28 -20.97
N ASP A 92 -3.87 9.04 -21.40
CA ASP A 92 -5.23 8.51 -21.53
C ASP A 92 -5.97 8.39 -20.18
N PHE A 93 -5.25 8.37 -19.07
CA PHE A 93 -5.81 8.33 -17.70
C PHE A 93 -5.68 9.66 -16.96
N SER A 94 -5.15 10.70 -17.62
CA SER A 94 -4.92 12.00 -16.97
C SER A 94 -6.19 12.85 -16.89
N ASP A 95 -7.10 12.72 -17.86
CA ASP A 95 -8.41 13.36 -17.87
C ASP A 95 -9.45 12.47 -17.18
N ASP A 96 -9.37 12.42 -15.85
CA ASP A 96 -10.24 11.62 -15.01
C ASP A 96 -10.82 12.45 -13.85
N TRP A 97 -12.11 12.26 -13.58
CA TRP A 97 -12.83 13.05 -12.57
C TRP A 97 -12.33 12.78 -11.15
N LEU A 98 -11.86 11.55 -10.87
CA LEU A 98 -11.35 11.19 -9.55
C LEU A 98 -9.98 11.83 -9.31
N ASN A 99 -9.11 11.89 -10.32
CA ASN A 99 -7.86 12.65 -10.24
C ASN A 99 -8.15 14.13 -9.88
N PHE A 100 -9.04 14.79 -10.63
CA PHE A 100 -9.41 16.18 -10.36
C PHE A 100 -10.04 16.40 -8.98
N TYR A 101 -10.87 15.45 -8.53
CA TYR A 101 -11.47 15.50 -7.20
C TYR A 101 -10.40 15.40 -6.10
N LEU A 102 -9.49 14.43 -6.20
CA LEU A 102 -8.45 14.18 -5.19
C LEU A 102 -7.37 15.26 -5.15
N ASP A 103 -7.11 15.94 -6.27
CA ASP A 103 -6.25 17.13 -6.31
C ASP A 103 -6.85 18.29 -5.48
N LYS A 104 -8.18 18.36 -5.38
CA LYS A 104 -8.92 19.42 -4.67
C LYS A 104 -9.29 19.05 -3.23
N PHE A 105 -9.56 17.78 -2.96
CA PHE A 105 -10.08 17.30 -1.69
C PHE A 105 -9.19 16.21 -1.12
N ARG A 106 -8.62 16.45 0.08
CA ARG A 106 -7.85 15.43 0.79
C ARG A 106 -8.81 14.44 1.46
N MET A 107 -8.67 13.15 1.15
CA MET A 107 -9.54 12.09 1.68
C MET A 107 -9.50 11.90 3.22
N HIS A 108 -8.65 12.63 3.97
CA HIS A 108 -8.53 12.52 5.43
C HIS A 108 -8.93 13.79 6.19
N ASN A 109 -9.64 14.72 5.55
CA ASN A 109 -10.13 15.92 6.22
C ASN A 109 -11.59 15.83 6.68
N ASP A 110 -12.19 14.63 6.65
CA ASP A 110 -13.54 14.42 7.16
C ASP A 110 -13.48 13.64 8.49
N PRO A 111 -13.51 14.31 9.65
CA PRO A 111 -13.64 13.63 10.94
C PRO A 111 -15.01 12.97 11.15
N ASP A 112 -16.00 13.17 10.26
CA ASP A 112 -17.40 12.84 10.54
C ASP A 112 -17.97 11.63 9.77
N THR A 113 -17.18 10.83 9.04
CA THR A 113 -17.74 9.68 8.28
C THR A 113 -17.73 8.32 9.00
N TYR A 114 -17.30 8.24 10.27
CA TYR A 114 -17.35 7.01 11.08
C TYR A 114 -18.15 7.14 12.39
N SER A 115 -19.03 8.12 12.51
CA SER A 115 -20.03 8.16 13.57
C SER A 115 -21.42 8.19 12.94
N GLU A 116 -22.36 7.45 13.53
CA GLU A 116 -23.79 7.40 13.20
C GLU A 116 -24.21 6.58 11.96
N ARG A 117 -24.18 5.25 12.15
CA ARG A 117 -25.40 4.42 11.97
C ARG A 117 -25.15 3.00 12.47
N ASN A 118 -25.16 2.85 13.79
CA ASN A 118 -25.45 1.58 14.46
C ASN A 118 -26.04 1.92 15.83
N GLU A 119 -27.27 2.44 15.81
CA GLU A 119 -28.18 2.29 16.94
C GLU A 119 -29.40 1.49 16.46
N ILE A 120 -29.84 0.62 17.36
CA ILE A 120 -30.69 -0.58 17.22
C ILE A 120 -32.09 -0.28 16.65
#